data_AF-A0AAU6DGX4-F1
#
_entry.id   AF-A0AAU6DGX4-F1
#
_cell.length_a   1.000
_cell.length_b   1.000
_cell.length_c   1.000
_cell.angle_alpha   90.00
_cell.angle_beta   90.00
_cell.angle_gamma   90.00
#
_symmetry.space_group_name_H-M   'P 1'
#
loop_
_entity.id
_entity.type
_entity.pdbx_description
1 polymer ?
#
loop_
_entity_poly.entity_id
_entity_poly.type
_entity_poly.pdbx_seq_one_letter_code
_entity_poly.pdbx_strand_id
1 'polypeptide(L)'
;MHRRRLRDKQLRERRVHPRYNDDEFTLMKNAAVLSHMAIGGYVAECSLAAARSDNPTAAVADYRALIKALMTANGKLGQIGNNLNQLTHHLNKDGAWPHTVTVQRLLERVEATVAELDTAIAQVTEGR
;
A
#
# COMPACT_ATOMS: atom_id res chain seq x y z
N MET A 1 6.09 -19.16 17.55
CA MET A 1 5.05 -18.60 18.44
C MET A 1 5.48 -17.22 18.93
N HIS A 2 4.87 -16.14 18.44
CA HIS A 2 5.21 -14.77 18.85
C HIS A 2 4.62 -14.50 20.25
N ARG A 3 5.46 -14.48 21.29
CA ARG A 3 5.03 -14.24 22.66
C ARG A 3 4.69 -12.76 22.82
N ARG A 4 3.40 -12.45 23.01
CA ARG A 4 2.88 -11.13 23.44
C ARG A 4 3.77 -10.56 24.55
N ARG A 5 4.16 -9.28 24.52
CA ARG A 5 4.97 -8.68 25.59
C ARG A 5 4.26 -8.93 26.90
N LEU A 6 4.96 -9.63 27.77
CA LEU A 6 4.57 -9.75 29.15
C LEU A 6 4.54 -8.35 29.77
N ARG A 7 3.58 -8.16 30.68
CA ARG A 7 3.49 -6.95 31.49
C ARG A 7 4.79 -6.80 32.26
N ASP A 8 5.42 -5.63 32.14
CA ASP A 8 6.60 -5.29 32.92
C ASP A 8 6.16 -4.87 34.32
N LYS A 9 6.98 -5.19 35.33
CA LYS A 9 6.71 -4.80 36.72
C LYS A 9 6.89 -3.29 36.90
N GLN A 10 7.74 -2.66 36.09
CA GLN A 10 7.97 -1.23 36.10
C GLN A 10 7.34 -0.55 34.87
N LEU A 11 6.95 0.73 35.03
CA LEU A 11 6.47 1.51 33.91
C LEU A 11 7.62 1.76 32.93
N ARG A 12 7.35 1.62 31.63
CA ARG A 12 8.34 1.93 30.61
C ARG A 12 8.51 3.45 30.49
N GLU A 13 9.69 3.94 30.82
CA GLU A 13 9.98 5.37 30.87
C GLU A 13 10.29 5.98 29.49
N ARG A 14 10.92 5.21 28.60
CA ARG A 14 11.30 5.68 27.26
C ARG A 14 10.10 5.60 26.31
N ARG A 15 9.84 6.70 25.59
CA ARG A 15 8.72 6.84 24.64
C ARG A 15 9.22 7.36 23.30
N VAL A 16 8.53 6.94 22.23
CA VAL A 16 8.69 7.47 20.87
C VAL A 16 7.32 8.04 20.48
N HIS A 17 7.32 9.15 19.73
CA HIS A 17 6.10 9.85 19.30
C HIS A 17 6.00 9.89 17.76
N PRO A 18 5.66 8.76 17.10
CA PRO A 18 5.41 8.77 15.66
C PRO A 18 4.25 9.69 15.31
N ARG A 19 4.31 10.30 14.12
CA ARG A 19 3.25 11.13 13.55
C ARG A 19 2.67 10.38 12.36
N TYR A 20 1.35 10.46 12.23
CA TYR A 20 0.58 9.82 11.18
C TYR A 20 -0.36 10.86 10.56
N ASN A 21 -0.62 10.76 9.27
CA ASN A 21 -1.80 11.39 8.68
C ASN A 21 -3.07 10.56 8.99
N ASP A 22 -4.25 11.04 8.58
CA ASP A 22 -5.53 10.43 8.94
C ASP A 22 -5.69 9.01 8.35
N ASP A 23 -5.21 8.78 7.13
CA ASP A 23 -5.28 7.48 6.46
C ASP A 23 -4.34 6.46 7.12
N GLU A 24 -3.11 6.87 7.40
CA GLU A 24 -2.11 6.07 8.11
C GLU A 24 -2.62 5.69 9.51
N PHE A 25 -3.25 6.63 10.21
CA PHE A 25 -3.79 6.38 11.54
C PHE A 25 -4.98 5.42 11.50
N THR A 26 -5.86 5.56 10.50
CA THR A 26 -7.01 4.68 10.29
C THR A 26 -6.56 3.25 9.98
N LEU A 27 -5.59 3.09 9.08
CA LEU A 27 -5.02 1.79 8.72
C LEU A 27 -4.38 1.11 9.94
N MET A 28 -3.60 1.85 10.71
CA MET A 28 -2.99 1.37 11.96
C MET A 28 -4.06 0.98 13.01
N LYS A 29 -5.12 1.77 13.17
CA LYS A 29 -6.23 1.48 14.08
C LYS A 29 -6.92 0.17 13.70
N ASN A 30 -7.21 -0.03 12.42
CA ASN A 30 -7.84 -1.26 11.92
C ASN A 30 -6.94 -2.49 12.17
N ALA A 31 -5.63 -2.36 11.91
CA ALA A 31 -4.68 -3.45 12.17
C ALA A 31 -4.57 -3.80 13.66
N ALA A 32 -4.64 -2.81 14.55
CA ALA A 32 -4.66 -3.04 16.00
C ALA A 32 -5.93 -3.79 16.44
N VAL A 33 -7.10 -3.44 15.88
CA VAL A 33 -8.37 -4.15 16.14
C VAL A 33 -8.28 -5.62 15.68
N LEU A 34 -7.80 -5.86 14.46
CA LEU A 34 -7.62 -7.22 13.92
C LEU A 34 -6.63 -8.05 14.75
N SER A 35 -5.65 -7.39 15.38
CA SER A 35 -4.67 -8.05 16.26
C SER A 35 -5.15 -8.20 17.71
N HIS A 36 -6.38 -7.76 18.04
CA HIS A 36 -6.92 -7.71 19.39
C HIS A 36 -6.02 -6.93 20.39
N MET A 37 -5.50 -5.80 19.94
CA MET A 37 -4.58 -4.95 20.69
C MET A 37 -5.07 -3.52 20.79
N ALA A 38 -4.77 -2.86 21.90
CA ALA A 38 -4.83 -1.40 21.96
C ALA A 38 -3.79 -0.83 20.98
N ILE A 39 -4.13 0.28 20.31
CA ILE A 39 -3.30 0.97 19.31
C ILE A 39 -1.83 1.10 19.73
N GLY A 40 -1.57 1.69 20.90
CA GLY A 40 -0.19 1.89 21.38
C GLY A 40 0.54 0.58 21.66
N GLY A 41 -0.19 -0.45 22.07
CA GLY A 41 0.36 -1.81 22.24
C GLY A 41 0.74 -2.42 20.91
N TYR A 42 -0.14 -2.32 19.90
CA TYR A 42 0.12 -2.81 18.54
C TYR A 42 1.38 -2.18 17.95
N VAL A 43 1.48 -0.85 17.98
CA VAL A 43 2.66 -0.12 17.47
C VAL A 43 3.94 -0.56 18.19
N ALA A 44 3.88 -0.72 19.51
CA ALA A 44 5.03 -1.19 20.30
C ALA A 44 5.43 -2.64 19.98
N GLU A 45 4.48 -3.56 19.79
CA GLU A 45 4.80 -4.93 19.39
C GLU A 45 5.37 -5.00 17.98
N CYS A 46 4.74 -4.35 17.00
CA CYS A 46 5.21 -4.39 15.61
C CYS A 46 6.64 -3.85 15.48
N SER A 47 6.92 -2.70 16.12
CA SER A 47 8.27 -2.11 16.13
C SER A 47 9.31 -3.02 16.79
N LEU A 48 8.96 -3.70 17.89
CA LEU A 48 9.87 -4.63 18.56
C LEU A 48 10.01 -5.96 17.81
N ALA A 49 8.95 -6.45 17.19
CA ALA A 49 8.99 -7.63 16.34
C ALA A 49 9.95 -7.40 15.16
N ALA A 50 9.83 -6.23 14.49
CA ALA A 50 10.76 -5.84 13.45
C ALA A 50 12.20 -5.73 13.96
N ALA A 51 12.40 -5.08 15.12
CA ALA A 51 13.73 -4.93 15.72
C ALA A 51 14.36 -6.25 16.21
N ARG A 52 13.54 -7.26 16.51
CA ARG A 52 13.98 -8.61 16.94
C ARG A 52 14.21 -9.57 15.77
N SER A 53 13.86 -9.20 14.55
CA SER A 53 14.14 -10.00 13.35
C SER A 53 15.65 -10.16 13.18
N ASP A 54 16.09 -11.30 12.61
CA ASP A 54 17.50 -11.52 12.25
C ASP A 54 17.97 -10.54 11.17
N ASN A 55 17.04 -9.96 10.41
CA ASN A 55 17.31 -8.87 9.47
C ASN A 55 16.21 -7.78 9.56
N PRO A 56 16.30 -6.86 10.54
CA PRO A 56 15.32 -5.79 10.72
C PRO A 56 15.22 -4.86 9.50
N THR A 57 16.34 -4.66 8.80
CA THR A 57 16.39 -3.84 7.59
C THR A 57 15.59 -4.47 6.47
N ALA A 58 15.70 -5.79 6.24
CA ALA A 58 14.90 -6.49 5.24
C ALA A 58 13.40 -6.41 5.56
N ALA A 59 12.99 -6.67 6.80
CA ALA A 59 11.58 -6.61 7.20
C ALA A 59 10.93 -5.23 6.97
N VAL A 60 11.69 -4.15 7.19
CA VAL A 60 11.23 -2.78 6.91
C VAL A 60 11.36 -2.41 5.42
N ALA A 61 12.39 -2.92 4.75
CA ALA A 61 12.62 -2.69 3.33
C ALA A 61 11.54 -3.33 2.45
N ASP A 62 11.07 -4.54 2.79
CA ASP A 62 10.02 -5.23 2.03
C ASP A 62 8.70 -4.44 2.05
N TYR A 63 8.32 -3.90 3.22
CA TYR A 63 7.18 -3.00 3.34
C TYR A 63 7.37 -1.70 2.52
N ARG A 64 8.57 -1.09 2.58
CA ARG A 64 8.84 0.13 1.78
C ARG A 64 8.87 -0.14 0.29
N ALA A 65 9.37 -1.30 -0.13
CA ALA A 65 9.39 -1.72 -1.53
C ALA A 65 7.96 -1.88 -2.05
N LEU A 66 7.08 -2.49 -1.26
CA LEU A 66 5.65 -2.60 -1.55
C LEU A 66 4.97 -1.24 -1.70
N ILE A 67 5.17 -0.32 -0.75
CA ILE A 67 4.60 1.03 -0.84
C ILE A 67 5.10 1.75 -2.10
N LYS A 68 6.39 1.63 -2.45
CA LYS A 68 6.94 2.19 -3.69
C LYS A 68 6.30 1.57 -4.95
N ALA A 69 6.08 0.26 -4.95
CA ALA A 69 5.41 -0.43 -6.05
C ALA A 69 3.98 0.10 -6.22
N LEU A 70 3.23 0.25 -5.12
CA LEU A 70 1.89 0.82 -5.12
C LEU A 70 1.86 2.28 -5.62
N MET A 71 2.78 3.13 -5.14
CA MET A 71 2.88 4.51 -5.60
C MET A 71 3.20 4.60 -7.10
N THR A 72 4.06 3.71 -7.59
CA THR A 72 4.38 3.63 -9.03
C THR A 72 3.16 3.20 -9.84
N ALA A 73 2.40 2.22 -9.36
CA ALA A 73 1.16 1.79 -9.99
C ALA A 73 0.09 2.90 -10.03
N ASN A 74 -0.10 3.62 -8.92
CA ASN A 74 -1.01 4.78 -8.88
C ASN A 74 -0.59 5.87 -9.88
N GLY A 75 0.72 6.11 -10.04
CA GLY A 75 1.24 7.02 -11.06
C GLY A 75 0.88 6.58 -12.48
N LYS A 76 1.05 5.28 -12.81
CA LYS A 76 0.64 4.70 -14.11
C LYS A 76 -0.88 4.84 -14.34
N LEU A 77 -1.69 4.57 -13.32
CA LEU A 77 -3.15 4.72 -13.39
C LEU A 77 -3.58 6.19 -13.61
N GLY A 78 -2.92 7.14 -12.97
CA GLY A 78 -3.14 8.57 -13.21
C GLY A 78 -2.86 8.97 -14.67
N GLN A 79 -1.80 8.41 -15.27
CA GLN A 79 -1.50 8.63 -16.70
C GLN A 79 -2.59 8.04 -17.61
N ILE A 80 -3.07 6.83 -17.30
CA ILE A 80 -4.18 6.19 -18.02
C ILE A 80 -5.45 7.05 -17.94
N GLY A 81 -5.82 7.51 -16.74
CA GLY A 81 -6.98 8.37 -16.53
C GLY A 81 -6.90 9.67 -17.32
N ASN A 82 -5.71 10.29 -17.38
CA ASN A 82 -5.48 11.48 -18.20
C ASN A 82 -5.67 11.20 -19.69
N ASN A 83 -5.15 10.09 -20.21
CA ASN A 83 -5.31 9.72 -21.61
C ASN A 83 -6.79 9.45 -21.95
N LEU A 84 -7.52 8.78 -21.06
CA LEU A 84 -8.96 8.56 -21.22
C LEU A 84 -9.74 9.88 -21.19
N ASN A 85 -9.39 10.80 -20.29
CA ASN A 85 -10.03 12.11 -20.21
C ASN A 85 -9.79 12.94 -21.49
N GLN A 86 -8.59 12.87 -22.07
CA GLN A 86 -8.29 13.50 -23.36
C GLN A 86 -9.11 12.89 -24.49
N LEU A 87 -9.28 11.56 -24.51
CA LEU A 87 -10.10 10.84 -25.48
C LEU A 87 -11.57 11.28 -25.41
N THR A 88 -12.13 11.30 -24.21
CA THR A 88 -13.52 11.73 -23.96
C THR A 88 -13.73 13.19 -24.35
N HIS A 89 -12.78 14.07 -24.02
CA HIS A 89 -12.84 15.47 -24.42
C HIS A 89 -12.83 15.63 -25.94
N HIS A 90 -11.97 14.90 -26.66
CA HIS A 90 -11.94 14.92 -28.12
C HIS A 90 -13.25 14.39 -28.72
N LEU A 91 -13.78 13.30 -28.18
CA LEU A 91 -15.06 12.73 -28.62
C LEU A 91 -16.23 13.72 -28.42
N ASN A 92 -16.29 14.36 -27.25
CA ASN A 92 -17.34 15.34 -26.94
C ASN A 92 -17.27 16.61 -27.79
N LYS A 93 -16.07 16.98 -28.27
CA LYS A 93 -15.84 18.20 -29.03
C LYS A 93 -15.95 18.01 -30.54
N ASP A 94 -15.35 16.94 -31.06
CA ASP A 94 -15.14 16.74 -32.50
C ASP A 94 -16.04 15.62 -33.08
N GLY A 95 -16.76 14.87 -32.23
CA GLY A 95 -17.77 13.86 -32.62
C GLY A 95 -17.23 12.61 -33.29
N ALA A 96 -15.96 12.59 -33.69
CA ALA A 96 -15.29 11.47 -34.33
C ALA A 96 -14.39 10.72 -33.34
N TRP A 97 -14.42 9.39 -33.40
CA TRP A 97 -13.54 8.53 -32.62
C TRP A 97 -12.07 8.73 -33.06
N PRO A 98 -11.10 8.87 -32.13
CA PRO A 98 -9.68 8.71 -32.47
C PRO A 98 -9.44 7.34 -33.11
N HIS A 99 -8.44 7.21 -33.99
CA HIS A 99 -8.11 5.94 -34.67
C HIS A 99 -8.27 4.73 -33.74
N THR A 100 -9.15 3.79 -34.10
CA THR A 100 -9.58 2.65 -33.25
C THR A 100 -8.41 1.86 -32.66
N VAL A 101 -7.33 1.74 -33.44
CA VAL A 101 -6.06 1.10 -33.05
C VAL A 101 -5.41 1.75 -31.82
N THR A 102 -5.48 3.08 -31.70
CA THR A 102 -4.89 3.82 -30.57
C THR A 102 -5.64 3.54 -29.28
N VAL A 103 -6.98 3.47 -29.35
CA VAL A 103 -7.80 3.19 -28.17
C VAL A 103 -7.68 1.74 -27.74
N GLN A 104 -7.64 0.82 -28.70
CA GLN A 104 -7.42 -0.60 -28.42
C GLN A 104 -6.07 -0.83 -27.73
N ARG A 105 -5.00 -0.19 -28.23
CA ARG A 105 -3.68 -0.22 -27.58
C ARG A 105 -3.69 0.40 -26.18
N LEU A 106 -4.49 1.45 -25.96
CA LEU A 106 -4.65 2.04 -24.64
C LEU A 106 -5.30 1.02 -23.68
N LEU A 107 -6.41 0.39 -24.10
CA LEU A 107 -7.14 -0.61 -23.32
C LEU A 107 -6.27 -1.82 -23.00
N GLU A 108 -5.53 -2.36 -23.96
CA GLU A 108 -4.55 -3.45 -23.74
C GLU A 108 -3.51 -3.08 -22.68
N ARG A 109 -3.06 -1.81 -22.68
CA ARG A 109 -2.09 -1.33 -21.70
C ARG A 109 -2.70 -1.10 -20.31
N VAL A 110 -3.98 -0.73 -20.24
CA VAL A 110 -4.73 -0.70 -18.98
C VAL A 110 -4.84 -2.11 -18.41
N GLU A 111 -5.28 -3.07 -19.22
CA GLU A 111 -5.48 -4.45 -18.82
C GLU A 111 -4.17 -5.09 -18.32
N ALA A 112 -3.06 -4.89 -19.04
CA ALA A 112 -1.73 -5.33 -18.59
C ALA A 112 -1.31 -4.69 -17.25
N THR A 113 -1.60 -3.40 -17.06
CA THR A 113 -1.26 -2.70 -15.81
C THR A 113 -2.10 -3.19 -14.62
N VAL A 114 -3.38 -3.52 -14.85
CA VAL A 114 -4.25 -4.12 -13.83
C VAL A 114 -3.76 -5.52 -13.45
N ALA A 115 -3.39 -6.35 -14.43
CA ALA A 115 -2.85 -7.68 -14.16
C ALA A 115 -1.51 -7.66 -13.39
N GLU A 116 -0.62 -6.70 -13.71
CA GLU A 116 0.60 -6.45 -12.91
C GLU A 116 0.27 -6.11 -11.46
N LEU A 117 -0.76 -5.27 -11.24
CA LEU A 117 -1.20 -4.86 -9.92
C LEU A 117 -1.80 -6.03 -9.12
N ASP A 118 -2.66 -6.84 -9.75
CA ASP A 118 -3.26 -8.02 -9.13
C ASP A 118 -2.19 -9.04 -8.71
N THR A 119 -1.17 -9.24 -9.55
CA THR A 119 -0.03 -10.12 -9.25
C THR A 119 0.77 -9.59 -8.05
N ALA A 120 1.04 -8.28 -8.01
CA ALA A 120 1.75 -7.66 -6.89
C ALA A 120 0.93 -7.75 -5.59
N ILE A 121 -0.39 -7.58 -5.65
CA ILE A 121 -1.29 -7.76 -4.50
C ILE A 121 -1.27 -9.22 -4.03
N ALA A 122 -1.37 -10.19 -4.95
CA ALA A 122 -1.39 -11.62 -4.63
C ALA A 122 -0.10 -12.06 -3.90
N GLN A 123 1.07 -11.67 -4.40
CA GLN A 123 2.37 -11.98 -3.78
C GLN A 123 2.47 -11.48 -2.34
N VAL A 124 1.84 -10.34 -2.05
CA VAL A 124 1.82 -9.73 -0.71
C VAL A 124 0.84 -10.44 0.22
N THR A 125 -0.31 -10.87 -0.30
CA THR A 125 -1.34 -11.56 0.50
C THR A 125 -1.01 -13.04 0.74
N GLU A 126 -0.32 -13.71 -0.18
CA GLU A 126 0.05 -15.13 -0.07
C GLU A 126 1.37 -15.35 0.68
N GLY A 127 2.26 -14.35 0.74
CA GLY A 127 3.52 -14.41 1.49
C GLY A 127 3.39 -14.25 3.02
N ARG A 128 2.19 -14.43 3.59
CA ARG A 128 1.90 -14.28 5.02
C ARG A 128 1.38 -15.55 5.68
#